data_AF-A0A074NFT5-F1
#
_entry.id   AF-A0A074NFT5-F1
#
_cell.length_a   1.000
_cell.length_b   1.000
_cell.length_c   1.000
_cell.angle_alpha   90.00
_cell.angle_beta   90.00
_cell.angle_gamma   90.00
#
_symmetry.space_group_name_H-M   'P 1'
#
loop_
_entity.id
_entity.type
_entity.pdbx_description
1 polymer ?
#
loop_
_entity_poly.entity_id
_entity_poly.type
_entity_poly.pdbx_seq_one_letter_code
_entity_poly.pdbx_strand_id
1 'polypeptide(L)' 'MRLFANDLYRNFAIGFAIAAIGVGIANAQALGSEIAPPAYAAEPHETPRPAPEFVIAPFPGEAD' A
#
# COMPACT_ATOMS: atom_id res chain seq x y z
N MET A 1 35.84 -24.13 26.85
CA MET A 1 35.12 -23.02 26.21
C MET A 1 33.68 -23.47 25.99
N ARG A 2 32.71 -22.87 26.68
CA ARG A 2 31.30 -23.30 26.62
C ARG A 2 30.64 -22.54 25.47
N LEU A 3 30.51 -23.19 24.31
CA LEU A 3 30.00 -22.62 23.06
C LEU A 3 28.55 -22.10 23.16
N PHE A 4 27.83 -22.46 24.22
CA PHE A 4 26.44 -22.06 24.50
C PHE A 4 26.31 -21.49 25.92
N ALA A 5 27.25 -20.65 26.33
CA ALA A 5 27.12 -19.91 27.58
C ALA A 5 25.95 -18.91 27.50
N ASN A 6 25.30 -18.66 28.63
CA ASN A 6 24.19 -17.71 28.74
C ASN A 6 24.58 -16.32 28.21
N ASP A 7 25.84 -15.93 28.40
CA ASP A 7 26.39 -14.67 27.90
C ASP A 7 26.43 -14.59 26.36
N LEU A 8 26.61 -15.72 25.66
CA LEU A 8 26.59 -15.73 24.20
C LEU A 8 25.18 -15.41 23.70
N TYR A 9 24.17 -16.11 24.23
CA TYR A 9 22.78 -15.85 23.86
C TYR A 9 22.37 -14.42 24.19
N ARG A 10 22.79 -13.89 25.35
CA ARG A 10 22.49 -12.52 25.75
C ARG A 10 23.10 -11.49 24.79
N ASN A 11 24.39 -11.61 24.51
CA ASN A 11 25.08 -10.67 23.62
C ASN A 11 24.59 -10.78 22.17
N PHE A 12 24.35 -12.01 21.69
CA PHE A 12 23.76 -12.24 20.39
C PHE A 12 22.35 -11.64 20.30
N ALA A 13 21.48 -11.91 21.27
CA ALA A 13 20.10 -11.42 21.26
C ALA A 13 20.06 -9.89 21.30
N ILE A 14 20.92 -9.24 22.09
CA ILE A 14 21.01 -7.77 22.14
C ILE A 14 21.47 -7.24 20.78
N GLY A 15 22.55 -7.78 20.21
CA GLY A 15 23.05 -7.36 18.90
C GLY A 15 22.02 -7.57 17.78
N PHE A 16 21.38 -8.74 17.77
CA PHE A 16 20.32 -9.08 16.84
C PHE A 16 19.12 -8.12 16.97
N ALA A 17 18.67 -7.82 18.19
CA ALA A 17 17.53 -6.92 18.40
C ALA A 17 17.85 -5.51 17.90
N ILE A 18 19.03 -4.97 18.23
CA ILE A 18 19.46 -3.64 17.75
C ILE A 18 19.52 -3.62 16.21
N ALA A 19 20.11 -4.64 15.60
CA ALA A 19 20.21 -4.74 14.15
C ALA A 19 18.83 -4.88 13.48
N ALA A 20 17.96 -5.74 14.02
CA ALA A 20 16.62 -5.96 13.50
C ALA A 20 15.77 -4.68 13.56
N ILE A 21 15.85 -3.94 14.66
CA ILE A 21 15.19 -2.62 14.79
C ILE A 21 15.74 -1.66 13.74
N GLY A 22 17.07 -1.59 13.56
CA GLY A 22 17.69 -0.73 12.57
C GLY A 22 17.25 -1.04 11.14
N VAL A 23 17.25 -2.32 10.74
CA VAL A 23 16.79 -2.77 9.42
C VAL A 23 15.30 -2.49 9.23
N GLY A 24 14.48 -2.73 10.26
CA GLY A 24 13.04 -2.46 10.23
C GLY A 24 12.73 -0.99 10.01
N ILE A 25 13.41 -0.08 10.72
CA ILE A 25 13.27 1.37 10.53
C ILE A 25 13.70 1.77 9.11
N ALA A 26 14.84 1.28 8.64
CA ALA A 26 15.36 1.61 7.31
C ALA A 26 14.44 1.16 6.17
N ASN A 27 13.69 0.07 6.36
CA ASN A 27 12.80 -0.50 5.33
C ASN A 27 11.31 -0.24 5.61
N ALA A 28 10.96 0.56 6.62
CA ALA A 28 9.57 0.76 7.04
C ALA A 28 8.67 1.29 5.91
N GLN A 29 9.22 2.13 5.02
CA GLN A 29 8.48 2.68 3.87
C GLN A 29 8.28 1.65 2.75
N ALA A 30 9.30 0.82 2.48
CA ALA A 30 9.23 -0.21 1.45
C ALA A 30 8.24 -1.33 1.80
N LEU A 31 8.13 -1.65 3.09
CA LEU A 31 7.19 -2.64 3.58
C LEU A 31 5.73 -2.22 3.35
N GLY A 32 5.43 -0.91 3.46
CA GLY A 32 4.10 -0.38 3.16
C GLY A 32 3.71 -0.55 1.69
N SER A 33 4.65 -0.41 0.77
CA SER A 33 4.40 -0.62 -0.67
C SER A 33 4.29 -2.08 -1.08
N GLU A 34 4.94 -3.00 -0.35
CA GLU A 34 4.92 -4.43 -0.68
C GLU A 34 3.68 -5.16 -0.12
N ILE A 35 3.13 -4.68 1.00
CA ILE A 35 1.90 -5.23 1.61
C ILE A 35 0.64 -4.58 1.01
N ALA A 36 0.75 -3.39 0.41
CA ALA A 36 -0.36 -2.76 -0.28
C ALA A 36 -0.84 -3.69 -1.43
N PRO A 37 -2.13 -4.06 -1.48
CA PRO A 37 -2.67 -4.74 -2.63
C PRO A 37 -2.37 -3.89 -3.88
N PRO A 38 -1.89 -4.48 -4.99
CA PRO A 38 -1.75 -3.73 -6.22
C PRO A 38 -3.10 -3.08 -6.53
N ALA A 39 -3.11 -1.76 -6.72
CA ALA A 39 -4.31 -1.02 -7.08
C ALA A 39 -4.74 -1.45 -8.48
N TYR A 40 -5.53 -2.52 -8.54
CA TYR A 40 -6.14 -2.98 -9.78
C TYR A 40 -7.34 -2.06 -10.04
N ALA A 41 -7.10 -0.93 -10.71
CA ALA A 41 -8.19 -0.17 -11.29
C ALA A 41 -8.87 -1.09 -12.32
N ALA A 42 -10.18 -1.30 -12.18
CA ALA A 42 -10.95 -1.95 -13.23
C ALA A 42 -10.72 -1.18 -14.54
N GLU A 43 -10.58 -1.90 -15.66
CA GLU A 43 -10.52 -1.24 -16.95
C GLU A 43 -11.76 -0.34 -17.09
N PRO A 44 -11.61 0.90 -17.59
CA PRO A 44 -12.74 1.77 -17.83
C PRO A 44 -13.74 1.03 -18.72
N HIS A 45 -14.90 0.71 -18.16
CA HIS A 45 -15.98 0.14 -18.95
C HIS A 45 -16.50 1.27 -19.83
N GLU A 46 -16.44 1.10 -21.15
CA GLU A 46 -17.18 1.97 -22.07
C GLU A 46 -18.67 1.82 -21.74
N THR A 47 -19.19 2.77 -20.98
CA THR A 47 -20.63 2.82 -20.70
C THR A 47 -21.33 3.14 -22.01
N PRO A 48 -22.40 2.40 -22.37
CA PRO A 48 -23.24 2.79 -23.48
C PRO A 48 -23.68 4.24 -23.29
N ARG A 49 -23.47 5.07 -24.32
CA ARG A 49 -23.92 6.47 -24.32
C ARG A 49 -25.42 6.48 -23.97
N PRO A 50 -25.88 7.32 -23.04
CA PRO A 50 -27.29 7.41 -22.70
C PRO A 50 -28.11 7.58 -23.96
N ALA A 51 -29.17 6.77 -24.10
CA ALA A 51 -30.04 6.85 -25.25
C ALA A 51 -30.70 8.25 -25.30
N PRO A 52 -30.89 8.85 -26.49
CA PRO A 52 -31.30 10.25 -26.64
C PRO A 52 -32.60 10.61 -25.89
N GLU A 53 -33.47 9.64 -25.67
CA GLU A 53 -34.73 9.79 -24.93
C GLU A 53 -34.55 10.10 -23.44
N PHE A 54 -33.37 9.89 -22.87
CA PHE A 54 -33.04 10.23 -21.48
C PHE A 54 -32.22 11.52 -21.35
N VAL A 55 -31.89 12.17 -22.48
CA VAL A 55 -31.23 13.47 -22.47
C VAL A 55 -32.29 14.54 -22.23
N ILE A 56 -32.33 15.09 -21.02
CA ILE A 56 -33.19 16.23 -20.70
C ILE A 56 -32.66 17.43 -21.49
N ALA A 57 -33.43 17.90 -22.46
CA ALA A 57 -33.10 19.12 -23.18
C ALA A 57 -33.08 20.29 -22.18
N PRO A 58 -32.10 21.20 -22.26
CA PRO A 58 -32.09 22.41 -21.45
C PRO A 58 -33.40 23.18 -21.66
N PHE A 59 -33.92 23.78 -20.58
CA PHE A 59 -35.14 24.56 -20.66
C PHE A 59 -34.96 25.71 -21.66
N PRO A 60 -35.95 25.98 -22.52
CA PRO A 60 -35.85 27.08 -23.47
C PRO A 60 -35.72 28.40 -22.69
N GLY A 61 -34.51 28.97 -22.68
CA GLY A 61 -34.19 30.23 -22.00
C GLY A 61 -32.92 30.22 -21.16
N GLU A 62 -32.26 29.07 -20.97
CA GLU A 62 -30.95 29.02 -20.32
C GLU A 62 -29.86 29.18 -21.39
N ALA A 63 -29.16 30.32 -21.36
CA ALA A 63 -28.06 30.61 -22.27
C ALA A 63 -26.79 29.88 -21.81
N ASP A 64 -26.03 29.35 -22.77
CA ASP A 64 -24.71 28.71 -22.57
C ASP A 64 -23.70 29.61 -21.82
#